data_AF-A0A3B0X413-F1
#
_entry.id   AF-A0A3B0X413-F1
#
_cell.length_a   1.000
_cell.length_b   1.000
_cell.length_c   1.000
_cell.angle_alpha   90.00
_cell.angle_beta   90.00
_cell.angle_gamma   90.00
#
_symmetry.space_group_name_H-M   'P 1'
#
loop_
_entity.id
_entity.type
_entity.pdbx_description
1 polymer ?
#
loop_
_entity_poly.entity_id
_entity_poly.type
_entity_poly.pdbx_seq_one_letter_code
_entity_poly.pdbx_strand_id
1 'polypeptide(L)'
;MSEKVFAGCVFDPKQAEKMIGKTVLVSLTCMNDFGDLDAFEQFAGPILRIDNKDGLVVKRGDTGEEFSIPPDLDHYQIAKPGDYKLAESETIISNPDYVVEWDIYPPDEH
;
A
#
# COMPACT_ATOMS: atom_id res chain seq x y z
N MET A 1 0.99 22.84 7.04
CA MET A 1 1.83 21.69 6.62
C MET A 1 1.53 20.60 7.61
N SER A 2 0.61 19.69 7.27
CA SER A 2 0.19 18.63 8.18
C SER A 2 1.35 17.65 8.34
N GLU A 3 2.06 17.72 9.46
CA GLU A 3 2.97 16.65 9.87
C GLU A 3 2.13 15.39 10.04
N LYS A 4 2.17 14.49 9.03
CA LYS A 4 1.65 13.13 9.16
C LYS A 4 2.57 12.42 10.15
N VAL A 5 2.26 12.54 11.44
CA VAL A 5 2.97 11.80 12.48
C VAL A 5 2.40 10.38 12.47
N PHE A 6 3.11 9.47 11.83
CA PHE A 6 2.84 8.04 11.85
C PHE A 6 3.24 7.45 13.21
N ALA A 7 2.54 7.85 14.28
CA ALA A 7 2.81 7.41 15.65
C ALA A 7 2.35 5.95 15.83
N GLY A 8 3.27 5.00 15.69
CA GLY A 8 3.01 3.57 15.87
C GLY A 8 3.68 2.68 14.82
N CYS A 9 4.14 3.25 13.70
CA CYS A 9 4.74 2.46 12.62
C CYS A 9 6.13 1.92 13.00
N VAL A 10 6.35 0.63 12.74
CA VAL A 10 7.69 0.02 12.81
C VAL A 10 8.43 0.37 11.51
N PHE A 11 9.14 1.50 11.55
CA PHE A 11 10.00 1.92 10.43
C PHE A 11 11.43 1.41 10.61
N ASP A 12 11.79 0.38 9.84
CA ASP A 12 13.15 -0.15 9.76
C ASP A 12 13.87 0.34 8.49
N PRO A 13 14.83 1.28 8.58
CA PRO A 13 15.47 1.86 7.39
C PRO A 13 16.23 0.80 6.56
N LYS A 14 16.81 -0.22 7.21
CA LYS A 14 17.50 -1.32 6.51
C LYS A 14 16.55 -2.21 5.73
N GLN A 15 15.33 -2.40 6.21
CA GLN A 15 14.30 -3.14 5.49
C GLN A 15 13.75 -2.29 4.36
N ALA A 16 13.52 -1.00 4.63
CA ALA A 16 13.09 -0.04 3.63
C ALA A 16 14.01 0.00 2.40
N GLU A 17 15.33 0.10 2.60
CA GLU A 17 16.31 0.07 1.49
C GLU A 17 16.24 -1.21 0.65
N LYS A 18 15.86 -2.35 1.23
CA LYS A 18 15.68 -3.62 0.51
C LYS A 18 14.37 -3.69 -0.26
N MET A 19 13.36 -2.95 0.19
CA MET A 19 12.04 -2.87 -0.43
C MET A 19 12.01 -1.84 -1.56
N ILE A 20 12.88 -0.82 -1.55
CA ILE A 20 12.99 0.14 -2.65
C ILE A 20 13.33 -0.60 -3.96
N GLY A 21 12.58 -0.31 -5.02
CA GLY A 21 12.70 -0.96 -6.34
C GLY A 21 11.96 -2.29 -6.45
N LYS A 22 11.37 -2.81 -5.38
CA LYS A 22 10.56 -4.04 -5.37
C LYS A 22 9.12 -3.76 -5.76
N THR A 23 8.44 -4.76 -6.30
CA THR A 23 7.02 -4.64 -6.66
C THR A 23 6.16 -5.01 -5.46
N VAL A 24 5.31 -4.08 -5.03
CA VAL A 24 4.31 -4.33 -3.99
C VAL A 24 2.92 -4.30 -4.60
N LEU A 25 2.09 -5.24 -4.18
CA LEU A 25 0.66 -5.26 -4.42
C LEU A 25 -0.04 -4.64 -3.20
N VAL A 26 -0.84 -3.61 -3.45
CA VAL A 26 -1.59 -2.86 -2.44
C VAL A 26 -3.07 -3.12 -2.67
N SER A 27 -3.75 -3.56 -1.61
CA SER A 27 -5.21 -3.70 -1.56
C SER A 27 -5.76 -2.73 -0.53
N LEU A 28 -6.64 -1.82 -0.96
CA LEU A 28 -7.30 -0.82 -0.12
C LEU A 28 -8.79 -1.17 -0.04
N THR A 29 -9.27 -1.51 1.14
CA THR A 29 -10.69 -1.75 1.39
C THR A 29 -11.27 -0.51 2.07
N CYS A 30 -11.98 0.33 1.32
CA CYS A 30 -12.73 1.45 1.88
C CYS A 30 -14.07 0.96 2.43
N MET A 31 -14.28 1.17 3.72
CA MET A 31 -15.56 0.92 4.38
C MET A 31 -16.38 2.21 4.41
N ASN A 32 -17.70 2.08 4.44
CA ASN A 32 -18.64 3.17 4.66
C ASN A 32 -18.84 3.43 6.16
N ASP A 33 -19.54 4.52 6.48
CA ASP A 33 -19.95 4.90 7.84
C ASP A 33 -20.71 3.78 8.57
N PHE A 34 -21.41 2.94 7.80
CA PHE A 34 -22.17 1.80 8.30
C PHE A 34 -21.33 0.52 8.52
N GLY A 35 -20.04 0.53 8.19
CA GLY A 35 -19.14 -0.64 8.24
C GLY A 35 -19.29 -1.60 7.07
N ASP A 36 -20.08 -1.25 6.05
CA ASP A 36 -20.19 -1.98 4.78
C ASP A 36 -19.05 -1.62 3.83
N LEU A 37 -18.66 -2.53 2.93
CA LEU A 37 -17.65 -2.27 1.90
C LEU A 37 -18.19 -1.24 0.90
N ASP A 38 -17.59 -0.05 0.87
CA ASP A 38 -17.94 1.05 -0.05
C ASP A 38 -17.21 0.91 -1.38
N ALA A 39 -15.88 0.79 -1.29
CA ALA A 39 -15.00 0.69 -2.43
C ALA A 39 -13.84 -0.25 -2.10
N PHE A 40 -13.36 -0.95 -3.10
CA PHE A 40 -12.18 -1.79 -2.98
C PHE A 40 -11.21 -1.40 -4.07
N GLU A 41 -10.10 -0.75 -3.71
CA GLU A 41 -9.08 -0.33 -4.66
C GLU A 41 -7.87 -1.27 -4.63
N GLN A 42 -7.43 -1.80 -5.78
CA GLN A 42 -6.24 -2.66 -5.84
C GLN A 42 -5.29 -2.23 -6.93
N PHE A 43 -4.01 -2.09 -6.60
CA PHE A 43 -2.99 -1.75 -7.57
C PHE A 43 -1.65 -2.38 -7.18
N ALA A 44 -0.77 -2.52 -8.15
CA ALA A 44 0.60 -2.93 -7.89
C ALA A 44 1.58 -1.99 -8.56
N GLY A 45 2.78 -1.92 -8.02
CA GLY A 45 3.84 -1.17 -8.65
C GLY A 45 5.13 -1.14 -7.86
N PRO A 46 6.19 -0.55 -8.44
CA PRO A 46 7.48 -0.47 -7.80
C PRO A 46 7.49 0.57 -6.69
N ILE A 47 8.14 0.23 -5.58
CA ILE A 47 8.41 1.15 -4.49
C ILE A 47 9.50 2.13 -4.92
N LEU A 48 9.18 3.42 -4.93
CA LEU A 48 10.11 4.47 -5.35
C LEU A 48 11.02 4.92 -4.21
N ARG A 49 10.42 5.19 -3.04
CA ARG A 49 11.11 5.71 -1.85
C ARG A 49 10.31 5.38 -0.60
N ILE A 50 11.00 5.31 0.54
CA ILE A 50 10.38 5.04 1.83
C ILE A 50 11.02 5.98 2.85
N ASP A 51 10.19 6.83 3.42
CA ASP A 51 10.61 7.87 4.35
C ASP A 51 9.69 7.88 5.57
N ASN A 52 10.22 8.26 6.74
CA ASN A 52 9.38 8.45 7.92
C ASN A 52 8.48 9.69 7.80
N LYS A 53 8.84 10.64 6.92
CA LYS A 53 8.09 11.88 6.66
C LYS A 53 6.98 11.69 5.63
N ASP A 54 7.34 11.18 4.45
CA ASP A 54 6.40 11.01 3.33
C ASP A 54 5.69 9.65 3.35
N GLY A 55 6.22 8.69 4.11
CA GLY A 55 5.75 7.31 4.11
C GLY A 55 6.43 6.46 3.03
N LEU A 56 5.80 5.34 2.69
CA LEU A 56 6.23 4.48 1.59
C LEU A 56 5.53 4.95 0.30
N VAL A 57 6.31 5.41 -0.66
CA VAL A 57 5.82 5.90 -1.96
C VAL A 57 5.95 4.81 -3.01
N VAL A 58 4.81 4.40 -3.58
CA VAL A 58 4.70 3.44 -4.66
C VAL A 58 4.25 4.13 -5.93
N LYS A 59 4.82 3.73 -7.06
CA LYS A 59 4.30 4.16 -8.36
C LYS A 59 3.20 3.19 -8.81
N ARG A 60 1.95 3.63 -8.89
CA ARG A 60 0.85 2.80 -9.42
C ARG A 60 1.17 2.35 -10.84
N GLY A 61 1.12 1.05 -11.11
CA GLY A 61 1.32 0.49 -12.45
C GLY A 61 0.22 0.89 -13.43
N ASP A 62 -1.02 1.01 -12.96
CA ASP A 62 -2.19 1.37 -13.78
C ASP A 62 -2.16 2.85 -14.22
N THR A 63 -2.02 3.80 -13.29
CA THR A 63 -2.08 5.24 -13.61
C THR A 63 -0.72 5.90 -13.77
N GLY A 64 0.36 5.27 -13.26
CA GLY A 64 1.69 5.86 -13.20
C GLY A 64 1.87 6.90 -12.08
N GLU A 65 0.85 7.13 -11.26
CA GLU A 65 0.88 8.11 -10.17
C GLU A 65 1.65 7.61 -8.94
N GLU A 66 2.21 8.56 -8.19
CA GLU A 66 2.87 8.29 -6.92
C GLU A 66 1.82 8.22 -5.80
N PHE A 67 1.68 7.06 -5.18
CA PHE A 67 0.78 6.82 -4.06
C PHE A 67 1.59 6.64 -2.78
N SER A 68 1.27 7.42 -1.75
CA SER A 68 1.98 7.40 -0.47
C SER A 68 1.16 6.66 0.59
N ILE A 69 1.70 5.55 1.08
CA ILE A 69 1.11 4.73 2.15
C ILE A 69 1.92 4.86 3.44
N PRO A 70 1.33 4.50 4.59
CA PRO A 70 2.05 4.54 5.87
C PRO A 70 3.34 3.71 5.79
N PRO A 71 4.44 4.18 6.41
CA PRO A 71 5.71 3.47 6.47
C PRO A 71 5.68 2.32 7.50
N ASP A 72 4.56 1.59 7.56
CA ASP A 72 4.33 0.53 8.52
C ASP A 72 4.77 -0.81 7.94
N LEU A 73 6.07 -1.08 7.99
CA LEU A 73 6.69 -2.21 7.28
C LEU A 73 6.20 -3.57 7.77
N ASP A 74 5.58 -3.64 8.96
CA ASP A 74 4.99 -4.86 9.53
C ASP A 74 3.80 -5.37 8.71
N HIS A 75 3.03 -4.46 8.10
CA HIS A 75 1.89 -4.79 7.26
C HIS A 75 2.30 -5.38 5.89
N TYR A 76 3.57 -5.23 5.50
CA TYR A 76 4.06 -5.67 4.19
C TYR A 76 4.59 -7.10 4.29
N GLN A 77 3.79 -8.02 3.80
CA GLN A 77 4.15 -9.44 3.77
C GLN A 77 4.85 -9.78 2.46
N ILE A 78 5.78 -10.72 2.49
CA ILE A 78 6.42 -11.23 1.28
C ILE A 78 5.35 -11.95 0.45
N ALA A 79 5.11 -11.47 -0.77
CA ALA A 79 4.15 -12.11 -1.65
C ALA A 79 4.72 -13.43 -2.16
N LYS A 80 3.83 -14.42 -2.35
CA LYS A 80 4.25 -15.69 -2.93
C LYS A 80 4.48 -15.49 -4.43
N PRO A 81 5.50 -16.11 -5.02
CA PRO A 81 5.65 -16.10 -6.47
C PRO A 81 4.40 -16.73 -7.10
N GLY A 82 3.81 -16.04 -8.07
CA GLY A 82 2.56 -16.40 -8.71
C GLY A 82 1.92 -15.23 -9.43
N ASP A 83 0.84 -15.52 -10.15
CA ASP A 83 0.06 -14.52 -10.89
C ASP A 83 -1.10 -14.03 -10.02
N TYR A 84 -1.08 -12.74 -9.68
CA TYR A 84 -2.13 -12.09 -8.94
C TYR A 84 -3.00 -11.30 -9.90
N LYS A 85 -4.27 -11.70 -10.02
CA LYS A 85 -5.25 -10.93 -10.76
C LYS A 85 -5.81 -9.84 -9.85
N LEU A 86 -5.70 -8.59 -10.28
CA LEU A 86 -6.31 -7.45 -9.59
C LEU A 86 -7.84 -7.59 -9.72
N ALA A 87 -8.59 -7.30 -8.64
CA ALA A 87 -10.05 -7.44 -8.70
C ALA A 87 -10.71 -6.34 -9.53
N GLU A 88 -10.16 -5.13 -9.49
CA GLU A 88 -10.70 -3.96 -10.22
C GLU A 88 -10.27 -3.88 -11.68
N SER A 89 -9.05 -4.33 -11.98
CA SER A 89 -8.49 -4.31 -13.34
C SER A 89 -8.25 -5.74 -13.81
N GLU A 90 -8.46 -6.02 -15.10
CA GLU A 90 -8.05 -7.31 -15.71
C GLU A 90 -6.51 -7.47 -15.81
N THR A 91 -5.77 -6.57 -15.17
CA THR A 91 -4.32 -6.58 -15.03
C THR A 91 -3.88 -7.77 -14.15
N ILE A 92 -2.92 -8.52 -14.67
CA ILE A 92 -2.28 -9.64 -13.98
C ILE A 92 -0.87 -9.22 -13.57
N ILE A 93 -0.59 -9.33 -12.27
CA ILE A 93 0.71 -9.03 -11.68
C ILE A 93 1.43 -10.35 -11.44
N SER A 94 2.44 -10.63 -12.25
CA SER A 94 3.26 -11.82 -12.09
C SER A 94 4.41 -11.58 -11.12
N ASN A 95 4.49 -12.40 -10.08
CA ASN A 95 5.53 -12.40 -9.04
C ASN A 95 5.75 -11.03 -8.37
N PRO A 96 4.75 -10.47 -7.67
CA PRO A 96 5.01 -9.37 -6.75
C PRO A 96 5.99 -9.83 -5.66
N ASP A 97 6.83 -8.91 -5.18
CA ASP A 97 7.73 -9.18 -4.05
C ASP A 97 7.01 -9.04 -2.71
N TYR A 98 6.05 -8.10 -2.64
CA TYR A 98 5.32 -7.78 -1.41
C TYR A 98 3.82 -7.66 -1.66
N VAL A 99 3.03 -7.92 -0.62
CA VAL A 99 1.59 -7.70 -0.57
C VAL A 99 1.25 -6.97 0.72
N VAL A 100 0.35 -6.00 0.62
CA VAL A 100 -0.16 -5.23 1.76
C VAL A 100 -1.65 -4.98 1.57
N GLU A 101 -2.38 -5.06 2.68
CA GLU A 101 -3.83 -4.89 2.75
C GLU A 101 -4.13 -3.81 3.80
N TRP A 102 -4.93 -2.81 3.42
CA TRP A 102 -5.31 -1.70 4.29
C TRP A 102 -6.83 -1.55 4.32
N ASP A 103 -7.38 -1.49 5.52
CA ASP A 103 -8.78 -1.14 5.75
C ASP A 103 -8.88 0.36 6.04
N ILE A 104 -9.55 1.09 5.15
CA ILE A 104 -9.77 2.54 5.26
C ILE A 104 -11.17 2.75 5.82
N TYR A 105 -11.23 3.35 6.99
CA TYR A 105 -12.48 3.75 7.63
C TYR A 105 -12.72 5.25 7.39
N PRO A 106 -13.98 5.66 7.15
CA PRO A 106 -14.29 7.08 7.07
C PRO A 106 -14.00 7.71 8.45
N PRO A 107 -13.62 9.00 8.48
CA PRO A 107 -13.45 9.69 9.75
C PRO A 107 -14.79 9.65 10.49
N ASP A 108 -14.79 9.10 11.69
CA ASP A 108 -15.96 9.05 12.58
C ASP A 108 -16.47 10.49 12.78
N GLU A 109 -17.57 10.86 12.11
CA GLU A 109 -18.24 12.14 12.32
C GLU A 109 -19.01 12.05 13.65
N HIS A 110 -18.29 12.24 14.77
CA HIS A 110 -18.89 12.34 16.11
C HIS A 110 -19.45 13.74 16.41
#